data_AF-A0A1C5RMU2-F1
#
_entry.id   AF-A0A1C5RMU2-F1
#
_cell.length_a   1.000
_cell.length_b   1.000
_cell.length_c   1.000
_cell.angle_alpha   90.00
_cell.angle_beta   90.00
_cell.angle_gamma   90.00
#
_symmetry.space_group_name_H-M   'P 1'
#
loop_
_entity.id
_entity.type
_entity.pdbx_description
1 polymer ?
#
loop_
_entity_poly.entity_id
_entity_poly.type
_entity_poly.pdbx_seq_one_letter_code
_entity_poly.pdbx_strand_id
1 'polypeptide(L)'
;MVIHKWKVWVVRIAFSCGLLIISPTLQTEAATKNSWTVKVNNEYKAKLVKKKDQWYLQSTSIQMKNKKGTERIAYLSIPSNVGLASGYYYFWTDGRIDKRKKFHALDTKIGTTRFKGSYYFGETAGRLKQTAGWIVFKGKKLALNKNGKLYTNRWYKGYYLTEHGTIATNRKISGTLYVDAEGKKCAKEEVKLSKLRIKINEKLKGYRGNWSVYVKDLKTGDVLSINETSMYPASVIKLFVMEAVYAGAAEKKISLNSYVNGLLDSMITISDNESYNELVRTVGQGSFA
;
A
#
# COMPACT_ATOMS: atom_id res chain seq x y z
N MET A 1 -17.21 105.41 37.00
CA MET A 1 -15.76 105.70 36.99
C MET A 1 -15.04 104.39 36.69
N VAL A 2 -14.61 104.28 35.45
CA VAL A 2 -13.94 103.12 34.84
C VAL A 2 -12.48 103.14 35.24
N ILE A 3 -11.94 102.04 35.78
CA ILE A 3 -10.49 101.83 35.80
C ILE A 3 -10.20 100.38 35.39
N HIS A 4 -9.89 100.25 34.10
CA HIS A 4 -9.15 99.15 33.48
C HIS A 4 -7.65 99.40 33.75
N LYS A 5 -6.93 98.50 34.42
CA LYS A 5 -5.45 98.36 34.32
C LYS A 5 -5.06 96.90 34.60
N TRP A 6 -4.78 96.14 33.55
CA TRP A 6 -3.44 95.79 33.03
C TRP A 6 -2.90 94.47 33.60
N LYS A 7 -2.75 93.48 32.71
CA LYS A 7 -2.00 92.24 32.91
C LYS A 7 -0.50 92.56 32.95
N VAL A 8 0.23 92.09 33.97
CA VAL A 8 1.65 91.76 33.85
C VAL A 8 1.93 90.48 34.63
N TRP A 9 2.62 89.57 33.96
CA TRP A 9 3.03 88.23 34.36
C TRP A 9 4.07 88.23 35.48
N VAL A 10 4.00 87.26 36.41
CA VAL A 10 5.19 86.55 36.91
C VAL A 10 4.84 85.08 37.13
N VAL A 11 5.47 84.23 36.33
CA VAL A 11 5.49 82.77 36.46
C VAL A 11 6.43 82.39 37.61
N ARG A 12 5.94 81.63 38.58
CA ARG A 12 6.76 80.71 39.39
C ARG A 12 5.97 79.42 39.63
N ILE A 13 6.25 78.43 38.79
CA ILE A 13 5.77 77.05 38.93
C ILE A 13 6.57 76.40 40.05
N ALA A 14 5.91 76.08 41.16
CA ALA A 14 6.41 75.16 42.17
C ALA A 14 5.88 73.77 41.84
N PHE A 15 6.78 72.84 41.53
CA PHE A 15 6.49 71.42 41.32
C PHE A 15 6.06 70.79 42.65
N SER A 16 4.77 70.51 42.80
CA SER A 16 4.25 69.64 43.87
C SER A 16 4.24 68.19 43.37
N CYS A 17 5.13 67.36 43.91
CA CYS A 17 5.20 65.92 43.69
C CYS A 17 3.89 65.23 44.11
N GLY A 18 3.05 64.87 43.13
CA GLY A 18 2.02 63.87 43.32
C GLY A 18 2.63 62.48 43.28
N LEU A 19 2.55 61.76 44.40
CA LEU A 19 2.87 60.33 44.48
C LEU A 19 1.95 59.56 43.50
N LEU A 20 2.49 59.12 42.38
CA LEU A 20 1.89 58.07 41.55
C LEU A 20 2.13 56.74 42.27
N ILE A 21 1.11 56.23 42.97
CA ILE A 21 1.07 54.83 43.39
C ILE A 21 0.87 54.00 42.12
N ILE A 22 1.98 53.63 41.48
CA ILE A 22 1.97 52.58 40.46
C ILE A 22 1.85 51.27 41.23
N SER A 23 0.62 50.83 41.47
CA SER A 23 0.39 49.43 41.80
C SER A 23 0.91 48.61 40.62
N PRO A 24 1.90 47.72 40.78
CA PRO A 24 2.19 46.78 39.72
C PRO A 24 0.91 45.94 39.56
N THR A 25 0.21 46.10 38.45
CA THR A 25 -0.70 45.06 37.99
C THR A 25 0.18 43.85 37.75
N LEU A 26 0.31 43.00 38.76
CA LEU A 26 0.63 41.60 38.58
C LEU A 26 -0.46 41.07 37.65
N GLN A 27 -0.19 41.09 36.35
CA GLN A 27 -0.82 40.13 35.46
C GLN A 27 -0.37 38.77 35.97
N THR A 28 -1.17 38.19 36.87
CA THR A 28 -1.13 36.75 37.09
C THR A 28 -1.55 36.15 35.76
N GLU A 29 -0.59 35.86 34.90
CA GLU A 29 -0.79 34.85 33.86
C GLU A 29 -1.33 33.63 34.61
N ALA A 30 -2.60 33.31 34.39
CA ALA A 30 -3.17 32.09 34.92
C ALA A 30 -2.26 30.96 34.45
N ALA A 31 -1.54 30.33 35.39
CA ALA A 31 -0.61 29.25 35.06
C ALA A 31 -1.37 28.24 34.21
N THR A 32 -1.04 28.16 32.92
CA THR A 32 -1.73 27.27 31.99
C THR A 32 -1.65 25.88 32.58
N LYS A 33 -2.81 25.30 32.89
CA LYS A 33 -2.88 23.96 33.48
C LYS A 33 -2.27 22.98 32.49
N ASN A 34 -1.01 22.62 32.71
CA ASN A 34 -0.21 21.78 31.83
C ASN A 34 -0.11 20.33 32.34
N SER A 35 -0.93 19.98 33.34
CA SER A 35 -0.95 18.66 33.97
C SER A 35 -2.38 18.24 34.27
N TRP A 36 -2.72 17.00 33.89
CA TRP A 36 -4.04 16.43 34.06
C TRP A 36 -3.94 15.06 34.72
N THR A 37 -4.87 14.77 35.62
CA THR A 37 -5.02 13.43 36.18
C THR A 37 -5.70 12.54 35.14
N VAL A 38 -5.09 11.39 34.84
CA VAL A 38 -5.60 10.38 33.90
C VAL A 38 -5.62 9.01 34.56
N LYS A 39 -6.46 8.11 34.06
CA LYS A 39 -6.43 6.70 34.45
C LYS A 39 -5.61 5.90 33.43
N VAL A 40 -4.67 5.10 33.91
CA VAL A 40 -3.77 4.29 33.08
C VAL A 40 -4.14 2.83 33.23
N ASN A 41 -4.31 2.14 32.10
CA ASN A 41 -4.67 0.71 32.03
C ASN A 41 -5.93 0.37 32.85
N ASN A 42 -6.82 1.35 33.06
CA ASN A 42 -8.02 1.24 33.90
C ASN A 42 -7.76 0.84 35.36
N GLU A 43 -6.53 1.01 35.85
CA GLU A 43 -6.12 0.56 37.18
C GLU A 43 -5.52 1.71 37.99
N TYR A 44 -4.51 2.39 37.43
CA TYR A 44 -3.72 3.39 38.16
C TYR A 44 -4.14 4.81 37.82
N LYS A 45 -3.99 5.73 38.77
CA LYS A 45 -4.05 7.18 38.50
C LYS A 45 -2.63 7.68 38.21
N ALA A 46 -2.49 8.55 37.21
CA ALA A 46 -1.23 9.16 36.83
C ALA A 46 -1.42 10.62 36.40
N LYS A 47 -0.30 11.33 36.20
CA LYS A 47 -0.29 12.67 35.62
C LYS A 47 0.13 12.59 34.15
N LEU A 48 -0.69 13.15 33.29
CA LEU A 48 -0.33 13.45 31.90
C LEU A 48 0.09 14.91 31.85
N VAL A 49 1.33 15.19 31.44
CA VAL A 49 1.91 16.53 31.43
C VAL A 49 2.20 16.96 30.00
N LYS A 50 1.75 18.16 29.62
CA LYS A 50 2.09 18.77 28.34
C LYS A 50 3.27 19.71 28.53
N LYS A 51 4.34 19.47 27.78
CA LYS A 51 5.51 20.36 27.71
C LYS A 51 5.71 20.74 26.25
N LYS A 52 5.43 22.00 25.90
CA LYS A 52 5.37 22.45 24.49
C LYS A 52 4.42 21.53 23.70
N ASP A 53 4.88 20.96 22.60
CA ASP A 53 4.09 20.03 21.78
C ASP A 53 4.15 18.57 22.22
N GLN A 54 4.80 18.25 23.34
CA GLN A 54 5.05 16.88 23.77
C GLN A 54 4.21 16.52 24.99
N TRP A 55 3.73 15.28 25.01
CA TRP A 55 2.94 14.72 26.10
C TRP A 55 3.77 13.68 26.85
N TYR A 56 3.79 13.77 28.18
CA TYR A 56 4.57 12.91 29.05
C TYR A 56 3.65 12.23 30.06
N LEU A 57 3.77 10.91 30.19
CA LEU A 57 3.15 10.15 31.27
C LEU A 57 4.09 10.13 32.47
N GLN A 58 3.66 10.72 33.57
CA GLN A 58 4.30 10.67 34.87
C GLN A 58 3.47 9.78 35.81
N SER A 59 3.97 8.58 36.09
CA SER A 59 3.29 7.58 36.93
C SER A 59 4.29 6.84 37.79
N THR A 60 4.14 6.85 39.12
CA THR A 60 4.96 6.03 40.02
C THR A 60 4.71 4.53 39.82
N SER A 61 3.47 4.14 39.50
CA SER A 61 3.07 2.74 39.24
C SER A 61 3.58 2.20 37.89
N ILE A 62 3.65 3.04 36.85
CA ILE A 62 4.10 2.64 35.51
C ILE A 62 5.27 3.51 35.06
N GLN A 63 6.48 2.98 35.24
CA GLN A 63 7.73 3.62 34.86
C GLN A 63 8.23 3.05 33.52
N MET A 64 8.08 3.82 32.43
CA MET A 64 8.44 3.38 31.07
C MET A 64 9.93 3.07 30.91
N LYS A 65 10.80 3.74 31.68
CA LYS A 65 12.24 3.49 31.74
C LYS A 65 12.58 2.05 32.17
N ASN A 66 11.74 1.44 33.00
CA ASN A 66 11.90 0.07 33.50
C ASN A 66 11.23 -0.98 32.60
N LYS A 67 10.60 -0.56 31.50
CA LYS A 67 9.90 -1.45 30.56
C LYS A 67 10.73 -1.73 29.33
N LYS A 68 10.63 -2.97 28.83
CA LYS A 68 11.19 -3.35 27.52
C LYS A 68 10.46 -2.60 26.41
N GLY A 69 11.11 -2.40 25.27
CA GLY A 69 10.49 -1.72 24.12
C GLY A 69 9.17 -2.37 23.67
N THR A 70 8.99 -3.67 23.89
CA THR A 70 7.77 -4.44 23.59
C THR A 70 6.61 -4.23 24.59
N GLU A 71 6.86 -3.51 25.67
CA GLU A 71 5.93 -3.32 26.79
C GLU A 71 5.60 -1.85 27.05
N ARG A 72 6.22 -0.90 26.32
CA ARG A 72 6.00 0.56 26.47
C ARG A 72 4.71 1.04 25.82
N ILE A 73 3.64 0.30 26.02
CA ILE A 73 2.28 0.65 25.61
C ILE A 73 1.43 0.82 26.87
N ALA A 74 0.56 1.81 26.88
CA ALA A 74 -0.46 1.95 27.90
C ALA A 74 -1.77 2.48 27.31
N TYR A 75 -2.89 2.05 27.90
CA TYR A 75 -4.18 2.69 27.66
C TYR A 75 -4.31 3.91 28.57
N LEU A 76 -4.65 5.06 27.99
CA LEU A 76 -4.98 6.27 28.73
C LEU A 76 -6.47 6.54 28.62
N SER A 77 -7.15 6.63 29.77
CA SER A 77 -8.46 7.25 29.91
C SER A 77 -8.26 8.72 30.23
N ILE A 78 -8.52 9.57 29.24
CA ILE A 78 -8.22 11.00 29.23
C ILE A 78 -9.54 11.78 29.17
N PRO A 79 -9.76 12.77 30.06
CA PRO A 79 -10.89 13.68 29.99
C PRO A 79 -10.97 14.43 28.64
N SER A 80 -12.17 14.70 28.15
CA SER A 80 -12.41 15.30 26.83
C SER A 80 -11.78 16.69 26.65
N ASN A 81 -11.61 17.45 27.73
CA ASN A 81 -11.07 18.82 27.72
C ASN A 81 -9.53 18.90 27.65
N VAL A 82 -8.81 17.77 27.56
CA VAL A 82 -7.34 17.75 27.56
C VAL A 82 -6.74 17.98 26.16
N GLY A 83 -7.54 17.88 25.09
CA GLY A 83 -7.05 17.98 23.71
C GLY A 83 -6.22 16.77 23.27
N LEU A 84 -6.32 15.65 24.00
CA LEU A 84 -5.78 14.35 23.64
C LEU A 84 -6.86 13.28 23.88
N ALA A 85 -7.09 12.41 22.91
CA ALA A 85 -8.17 11.43 22.99
C ALA A 85 -7.76 10.21 23.84
N SER A 86 -8.73 9.59 24.53
CA SER A 86 -8.51 8.28 25.16
C SER A 86 -8.08 7.22 24.14
N GLY A 87 -7.27 6.25 24.58
CA GLY A 87 -6.82 5.13 23.76
C GLY A 87 -5.44 4.60 24.14
N TYR A 88 -4.91 3.70 23.31
CA TYR A 88 -3.56 3.16 23.49
C TYR A 88 -2.50 4.06 22.87
N TYR A 89 -1.42 4.29 23.62
CA TYR A 89 -0.26 5.07 23.21
C TYR A 89 1.01 4.27 23.42
N TYR A 90 1.98 4.49 22.54
CA TYR A 90 3.35 4.00 22.72
C TYR A 90 4.21 5.09 23.33
N PHE A 91 5.13 4.71 24.21
CA PHE A 91 5.96 5.64 24.96
C PHE A 91 7.45 5.40 24.75
N TRP A 92 8.19 6.49 24.76
CA TRP A 92 9.64 6.49 24.92
C TRP A 92 10.03 6.11 26.35
N THR A 93 11.32 5.84 26.57
CA THR A 93 11.88 5.49 27.90
C THR A 93 11.59 6.56 28.95
N ASP A 94 11.60 7.83 28.56
CA ASP A 94 11.35 9.00 29.42
C ASP A 94 9.85 9.26 29.68
N GLY A 95 8.97 8.40 29.19
CA GLY A 95 7.51 8.54 29.35
C GLY A 95 6.87 9.50 28.35
N ARG A 96 7.61 10.02 27.35
CA ARG A 96 7.04 10.81 26.27
C ARG A 96 6.22 9.94 25.32
N ILE A 97 5.07 10.42 24.83
CA ILE A 97 4.29 9.75 23.79
C ILE A 97 5.07 9.77 22.45
N ASP A 98 5.17 8.62 21.78
CA ASP A 98 5.68 8.55 20.42
C ASP A 98 4.60 8.97 19.42
N LYS A 99 4.74 10.18 18.87
CA LYS A 99 3.80 10.74 17.89
C LYS A 99 4.09 10.32 16.44
N ARG A 100 5.18 9.59 16.19
CA ARG A 100 5.59 9.24 14.83
C ARG A 100 4.67 8.15 14.25
N LYS A 101 4.39 8.26 12.95
CA LYS A 101 3.74 7.18 12.17
C LYS A 101 4.70 5.99 12.07
N LYS A 102 4.49 4.95 12.87
CA LYS A 102 5.41 3.80 12.93
C LYS A 102 4.71 2.55 13.46
N PHE A 103 5.25 1.40 13.07
CA PHE A 103 4.97 0.13 13.71
C PHE A 103 5.85 -0.11 14.94
N HIS A 104 5.23 -0.50 16.04
CA HIS A 104 5.92 -0.99 17.23
C HIS A 104 5.65 -2.49 17.39
N ALA A 105 6.71 -3.26 17.63
CA ALA A 105 6.58 -4.65 18.05
C ALA A 105 6.18 -4.67 19.52
N LEU A 106 5.11 -5.38 19.84
CA LEU A 106 4.57 -5.50 21.19
C LEU A 106 4.50 -6.97 21.58
N ASP A 107 4.80 -7.23 22.85
CA ASP A 107 4.64 -8.54 23.46
C ASP A 107 4.29 -8.37 24.94
N THR A 108 3.05 -7.98 25.20
CA THR A 108 2.57 -7.63 26.54
C THR A 108 1.06 -7.83 26.67
N LYS A 109 0.53 -7.71 27.88
CA LYS A 109 -0.91 -7.81 28.17
C LYS A 109 -1.32 -6.59 28.99
N ILE A 110 -2.42 -5.94 28.57
CA ILE A 110 -3.03 -4.82 29.31
C ILE A 110 -4.47 -5.22 29.61
N GLY A 111 -4.79 -5.40 30.89
CA GLY A 111 -6.08 -5.97 31.31
C GLY A 111 -6.30 -7.33 30.63
N THR A 112 -7.42 -7.49 29.94
CA THR A 112 -7.75 -8.72 29.18
C THR A 112 -7.14 -8.76 27.77
N THR A 113 -6.59 -7.64 27.28
CA THR A 113 -6.11 -7.53 25.90
C THR A 113 -4.65 -7.96 25.78
N ARG A 114 -4.39 -9.01 24.98
CA ARG A 114 -3.03 -9.43 24.62
C ARG A 114 -2.53 -8.69 23.38
N PHE A 115 -1.39 -8.04 23.51
CA PHE A 115 -0.64 -7.46 22.40
C PHE A 115 0.54 -8.37 22.08
N LYS A 116 0.49 -9.03 20.91
CA LYS A 116 1.61 -9.83 20.37
C LYS A 116 1.77 -9.57 18.88
N GLY A 117 2.91 -9.02 18.45
CA GLY A 117 3.22 -8.68 17.05
C GLY A 117 3.35 -7.18 16.79
N SER A 118 3.26 -6.77 15.53
CA SER A 118 3.47 -5.37 15.11
C SER A 118 2.17 -4.58 15.06
N TYR A 119 2.16 -3.38 15.66
CA TYR A 119 0.98 -2.50 15.77
C TYR A 119 1.29 -1.09 15.25
N TYR A 120 0.36 -0.49 14.52
CA TYR A 120 0.56 0.80 13.86
C TYR A 120 0.08 1.98 14.71
N PHE A 121 1.00 2.88 15.06
CA PHE A 121 0.75 4.10 15.83
C PHE A 121 0.98 5.34 14.96
N GLY A 122 0.45 6.49 15.41
CA GLY A 122 0.87 7.80 14.92
C GLY A 122 -0.09 8.52 13.98
N GLU A 123 -1.36 8.12 13.88
CA GLU A 123 -2.34 8.90 13.10
C GLU A 123 -2.73 10.20 13.81
N THR A 124 -3.43 10.09 14.94
CA THR A 124 -3.87 11.25 15.73
C THR A 124 -3.05 11.33 17.01
N ALA A 125 -2.15 12.30 17.10
CA ALA A 125 -1.34 12.58 18.29
C ALA A 125 -0.59 11.37 18.89
N GLY A 126 -0.19 10.38 18.07
CA GLY A 126 0.54 9.19 18.53
C GLY A 126 -0.32 8.00 18.94
N ARG A 127 -1.65 8.08 18.81
CA ARG A 127 -2.56 7.00 19.20
C ARG A 127 -2.44 5.78 18.28
N LEU A 128 -2.67 4.59 18.83
CA LEU A 128 -2.83 3.33 18.10
C LEU A 128 -4.00 3.43 17.11
N LYS A 129 -3.80 3.02 15.86
CA LYS A 129 -4.88 2.97 14.85
C LYS A 129 -5.70 1.68 15.02
N GLN A 130 -6.81 1.75 15.73
CA GLN A 130 -7.70 0.60 15.93
C GLN A 130 -8.81 0.57 14.88
N THR A 131 -8.41 0.39 13.62
CA THR A 131 -9.35 0.29 12.49
C THR A 131 -8.80 -0.72 11.50
N ALA A 132 -9.66 -1.68 11.11
CA ALA A 132 -9.29 -2.68 10.12
C ALA A 132 -9.21 -2.06 8.73
N GLY A 133 -8.30 -2.54 7.89
CA GLY A 133 -8.22 -2.09 6.51
C GLY A 133 -6.81 -1.96 5.96
N TRP A 134 -6.74 -1.51 4.72
CA TRP A 134 -5.50 -1.18 4.04
C TRP A 134 -4.98 0.17 4.53
N ILE A 135 -3.67 0.25 4.73
CA ILE A 135 -2.93 1.50 4.92
C ILE A 135 -1.74 1.53 3.96
N VAL A 136 -1.28 2.74 3.66
CA VAL A 136 -0.01 2.94 2.94
C VAL A 136 1.02 3.42 3.95
N PHE A 137 2.10 2.67 4.10
CA PHE A 137 3.21 3.00 4.98
C PHE A 137 4.52 2.87 4.23
N LYS A 138 5.28 3.98 4.12
CA LYS A 138 6.54 4.04 3.38
C LYS A 138 6.42 3.47 1.95
N GLY A 139 5.37 3.85 1.22
CA GLY A 139 5.09 3.39 -0.14
C GLY A 139 4.57 1.95 -0.24
N LYS A 140 4.46 1.20 0.87
CA LYS A 140 3.98 -0.18 0.87
C LYS A 140 2.53 -0.26 1.36
N LYS A 141 1.72 -1.04 0.65
CA LYS A 141 0.33 -1.35 1.04
C LYS A 141 0.33 -2.47 2.08
N LEU A 142 -0.16 -2.18 3.28
CA LEU A 142 -0.20 -3.09 4.43
C LEU A 142 -1.64 -3.20 4.95
N ALA A 143 -2.00 -4.34 5.56
CA ALA A 143 -3.34 -4.52 6.12
C ALA A 143 -3.32 -4.65 7.64
N LEU A 144 -4.23 -3.97 8.31
CA LEU A 144 -4.43 -4.05 9.76
C LEU A 144 -5.73 -4.77 10.10
N ASN A 145 -5.74 -5.44 11.26
CA ASN A 145 -6.96 -5.90 11.90
C ASN A 145 -7.67 -4.77 12.68
N LYS A 146 -8.86 -5.05 13.23
CA LYS A 146 -9.64 -4.07 14.00
C LYS A 146 -8.93 -3.48 15.23
N ASN A 147 -7.91 -4.17 15.75
CA ASN A 147 -7.14 -3.73 16.91
C ASN A 147 -5.84 -2.99 16.51
N GLY A 148 -5.61 -2.75 15.21
CA GLY A 148 -4.40 -2.08 14.71
C GLY A 148 -3.18 -2.97 14.56
N LYS A 149 -3.33 -4.29 14.73
CA LYS A 149 -2.26 -5.26 14.49
C LYS A 149 -2.09 -5.48 12.99
N LEU A 150 -0.85 -5.51 12.54
CA LEU A 150 -0.48 -5.90 11.18
C LEU A 150 -0.88 -7.35 10.90
N TYR A 151 -1.59 -7.59 9.80
CA TYR A 151 -1.80 -8.93 9.28
C TYR A 151 -0.53 -9.44 8.62
N THR A 152 -0.16 -10.68 8.95
CA THR A 152 1.00 -11.39 8.41
C THR A 152 0.62 -12.85 8.11
N ASN A 153 1.36 -13.46 7.18
CA ASN A 153 1.27 -14.87 6.78
C ASN A 153 -0.16 -15.35 6.48
N ARG A 154 -0.93 -14.57 5.72
CA ARG A 154 -2.34 -14.90 5.43
C ARG A 154 -2.87 -14.20 4.19
N TRP A 155 -3.96 -14.73 3.66
CA TRP A 155 -4.79 -14.03 2.67
C TRP A 155 -5.60 -12.90 3.30
N TYR A 156 -5.67 -11.77 2.61
CA TYR A 156 -6.55 -10.66 2.94
C TYR A 156 -7.00 -9.95 1.65
N LYS A 157 -8.32 -9.93 1.41
CA LYS A 157 -8.96 -9.28 0.25
C LYS A 157 -8.27 -9.58 -1.09
N GLY A 158 -7.97 -10.87 -1.34
CA GLY A 158 -7.40 -11.35 -2.60
C GLY A 158 -5.88 -11.21 -2.74
N TYR A 159 -5.16 -10.84 -1.68
CA TYR A 159 -3.69 -10.77 -1.65
C TYR A 159 -3.14 -11.62 -0.51
N TYR A 160 -2.01 -12.30 -0.74
CA TYR A 160 -1.29 -12.96 0.34
C TYR A 160 -0.30 -11.99 0.99
N LEU A 161 -0.37 -11.85 2.31
CA LEU A 161 0.51 -11.01 3.12
C LEU A 161 1.64 -11.85 3.70
N THR A 162 2.88 -11.42 3.50
CA THR A 162 4.09 -12.08 3.99
C THR A 162 4.23 -11.98 5.51
N GLU A 163 5.31 -12.54 6.06
CA GLU A 163 5.66 -12.41 7.47
C GLU A 163 5.92 -10.95 7.90
N HIS A 164 6.29 -10.09 6.94
CA HIS A 164 6.48 -8.66 7.15
C HIS A 164 5.21 -7.85 6.84
N GLY A 165 4.10 -8.51 6.52
CA GLY A 165 2.79 -7.91 6.24
C GLY A 165 2.67 -7.20 4.89
N THR A 166 3.69 -7.29 4.04
CA THR A 166 3.66 -6.79 2.66
C THR A 166 2.97 -7.79 1.74
N ILE A 167 2.44 -7.32 0.62
CA ILE A 167 1.87 -8.21 -0.41
C ILE A 167 3.00 -9.04 -1.03
N ALA A 168 2.81 -10.36 -1.09
CA ALA A 168 3.68 -11.26 -1.83
C ALA A 168 3.43 -11.12 -3.33
N THR A 169 4.49 -11.12 -4.13
CA THR A 169 4.42 -11.02 -5.59
C THR A 169 5.36 -12.02 -6.25
N ASN A 170 4.96 -12.50 -7.42
CA ASN A 170 5.74 -13.30 -8.36
C ASN A 170 6.43 -14.51 -7.73
N ARG A 171 5.68 -15.32 -6.97
CA ARG A 171 6.26 -16.44 -6.21
C ARG A 171 5.23 -17.50 -5.82
N LYS A 172 5.76 -18.67 -5.46
CA LYS A 172 5.04 -19.69 -4.69
C LYS A 172 4.83 -19.22 -3.25
N ILE A 173 3.65 -19.44 -2.71
CA ILE A 173 3.31 -19.16 -1.31
C ILE A 173 3.47 -20.44 -0.47
N SER A 174 2.75 -21.50 -0.82
CA SER A 174 2.79 -22.79 -0.13
C SER A 174 2.10 -23.87 -0.97
N GLY A 175 2.56 -25.12 -0.94
CA GLY A 175 1.89 -26.24 -1.62
C GLY A 175 1.64 -25.98 -3.12
N THR A 176 0.38 -25.78 -3.49
CA THR A 176 -0.08 -25.45 -4.85
C THR A 176 -0.52 -23.99 -5.03
N LEU A 177 -0.30 -23.13 -4.03
CA LEU A 177 -0.68 -21.71 -4.05
C LEU A 177 0.45 -20.84 -4.60
N TYR A 178 0.14 -20.07 -5.62
CA TYR A 178 1.04 -19.14 -6.28
C TYR A 178 0.41 -17.76 -6.38
N VAL A 179 1.26 -16.72 -6.45
CA VAL A 179 0.85 -15.34 -6.72
C VAL A 179 1.65 -14.74 -7.87
N ASP A 180 0.96 -13.95 -8.70
CA ASP A 180 1.52 -13.29 -9.88
C ASP A 180 2.29 -12.01 -9.51
N ALA A 181 2.79 -11.29 -10.52
CA ALA A 181 3.51 -10.04 -10.33
C ALA A 181 2.69 -8.92 -9.67
N GLU A 182 1.35 -8.96 -9.72
CA GLU A 182 0.46 -8.03 -9.02
C GLU A 182 0.07 -8.52 -7.61
N GLY A 183 0.47 -9.73 -7.25
CA GLY A 183 0.19 -10.38 -5.97
C GLY A 183 -1.19 -11.06 -5.90
N LYS A 184 -1.81 -11.31 -7.06
CA LYS A 184 -3.06 -12.06 -7.19
C LYS A 184 -2.79 -13.56 -7.31
N LYS A 185 -3.74 -14.37 -6.85
CA LYS A 185 -3.66 -15.83 -7.00
C LYS A 185 -3.60 -16.20 -8.48
N CYS A 186 -2.67 -17.07 -8.87
CA CYS A 186 -2.48 -17.54 -10.24
C CYS A 186 -2.09 -19.02 -10.28
N ALA A 187 -2.04 -19.60 -11.49
CA ALA A 187 -1.47 -20.92 -11.71
C ALA A 187 0.06 -20.88 -11.65
N LYS A 188 0.71 -22.05 -11.51
CA LYS A 188 2.18 -22.15 -11.35
C LYS A 188 2.90 -21.62 -12.59
N GLU A 189 2.39 -21.99 -13.75
CA GLU A 189 2.91 -21.70 -15.09
C GLU A 189 2.86 -20.19 -15.39
N GLU A 190 1.86 -19.52 -14.82
CA GLU A 190 1.64 -18.08 -15.01
C GLU A 190 2.60 -17.22 -14.19
N VAL A 191 3.23 -17.75 -13.13
CA VAL A 191 4.08 -16.94 -12.23
C VAL A 191 5.21 -16.29 -13.02
N LYS A 192 6.02 -17.09 -13.71
CA LYS A 192 7.22 -16.59 -14.39
C LYS A 192 6.89 -15.66 -15.55
N LEU A 193 5.77 -15.89 -16.22
CA LEU A 193 5.30 -15.08 -17.34
C LEU A 193 4.37 -13.94 -16.92
N SER A 194 4.07 -13.78 -15.62
CA SER A 194 3.10 -12.79 -15.13
C SER A 194 3.46 -11.35 -15.50
N LYS A 195 4.74 -10.98 -15.45
CA LYS A 195 5.19 -9.64 -15.89
C LYS A 195 4.97 -9.43 -17.40
N LEU A 196 5.16 -10.46 -18.21
CA LEU A 196 4.89 -10.40 -19.64
C LEU A 196 3.39 -10.27 -19.91
N ARG A 197 2.56 -11.04 -19.19
CA ARG A 197 1.09 -10.94 -19.25
C ARG A 197 0.60 -9.52 -19.02
N ILE A 198 1.12 -8.84 -18.00
CA ILE A 198 0.74 -7.44 -17.70
C ILE A 198 1.08 -6.55 -18.90
N LYS A 199 2.30 -6.63 -19.42
CA LYS A 199 2.73 -5.84 -20.58
C LYS A 199 1.87 -6.10 -21.83
N ILE A 200 1.53 -7.36 -22.10
CA ILE A 200 0.66 -7.73 -23.22
C ILE A 200 -0.74 -7.13 -22.99
N ASN A 201 -1.35 -7.34 -21.83
CA ASN A 201 -2.67 -6.78 -21.52
C ASN A 201 -2.69 -5.24 -21.59
N GLU A 202 -1.64 -4.56 -21.14
CA GLU A 202 -1.51 -3.10 -21.27
C GLU A 202 -1.46 -2.66 -22.73
N LYS A 203 -0.73 -3.40 -23.59
CA LYS A 203 -0.69 -3.13 -25.03
C LYS A 203 -2.01 -3.41 -25.70
N LEU A 204 -2.69 -4.52 -25.38
CA LEU A 204 -3.97 -4.90 -25.96
C LEU A 204 -5.08 -3.86 -25.69
N LYS A 205 -5.06 -3.19 -24.53
CA LYS A 205 -6.01 -2.09 -24.22
C LYS A 205 -5.95 -0.92 -25.23
N GLY A 206 -4.83 -0.75 -25.93
CA GLY A 206 -4.67 0.28 -26.96
C GLY A 206 -5.31 -0.07 -28.30
N TYR A 207 -5.72 -1.33 -28.50
CA TYR A 207 -6.31 -1.80 -29.74
C TYR A 207 -7.81 -2.05 -29.57
N ARG A 208 -8.59 -1.77 -30.62
CA ARG A 208 -10.01 -2.11 -30.67
C ARG A 208 -10.18 -3.59 -31.05
N GLY A 209 -11.34 -4.16 -30.73
CA GLY A 209 -11.71 -5.54 -31.07
C GLY A 209 -11.34 -6.58 -30.02
N ASN A 210 -11.60 -7.85 -30.34
CA ASN A 210 -11.31 -8.99 -29.47
C ASN A 210 -9.93 -9.55 -29.81
N TRP A 211 -9.12 -9.77 -28.78
CA TRP A 211 -7.75 -10.28 -28.90
C TRP A 211 -7.57 -11.52 -28.04
N SER A 212 -7.04 -12.58 -28.66
CA SER A 212 -6.56 -13.80 -28.01
C SER A 212 -5.04 -13.88 -28.20
N VAL A 213 -4.29 -14.23 -27.16
CA VAL A 213 -2.82 -14.32 -27.22
C VAL A 213 -2.34 -15.57 -26.49
N TYR A 214 -1.49 -16.34 -27.16
CA TYR A 214 -0.77 -17.48 -26.60
C TYR A 214 0.74 -17.25 -26.68
N VAL A 215 1.44 -17.52 -25.59
CA VAL A 215 2.92 -17.47 -25.53
C VAL A 215 3.42 -18.72 -24.82
N LYS A 216 4.42 -19.38 -25.42
CA LYS A 216 5.15 -20.50 -24.81
C LYS A 216 6.63 -20.20 -24.77
N ASP A 217 7.21 -20.22 -23.58
CA ASP A 217 8.66 -20.22 -23.42
C ASP A 217 9.17 -21.63 -23.74
N LEU A 218 9.87 -21.77 -24.88
CA LEU A 218 10.33 -23.07 -25.36
C LEU A 218 11.41 -23.72 -24.47
N LYS A 219 12.16 -22.93 -23.70
CA LYS A 219 13.23 -23.44 -22.82
C LYS A 219 12.67 -24.03 -21.54
N THR A 220 11.63 -23.41 -20.99
CA THR A 220 11.08 -23.75 -19.68
C THR A 220 9.76 -24.52 -19.77
N GLY A 221 9.07 -24.44 -20.92
CA GLY A 221 7.73 -24.98 -21.11
C GLY A 221 6.62 -24.15 -20.46
N ASP A 222 6.94 -23.00 -19.86
CA ASP A 222 5.94 -22.14 -19.24
C ASP A 222 5.03 -21.52 -20.31
N VAL A 223 3.73 -21.45 -20.01
CA VAL A 223 2.69 -21.00 -20.94
C VAL A 223 1.93 -19.83 -20.36
N LEU A 224 1.57 -18.90 -21.24
CA LEU A 224 0.68 -17.78 -20.96
C LEU A 224 -0.42 -17.76 -22.04
N SER A 225 -1.68 -17.78 -21.60
CA SER A 225 -2.86 -17.62 -22.46
C SER A 225 -3.70 -16.43 -21.98
N ILE A 226 -4.18 -15.60 -22.91
CA ILE A 226 -5.03 -14.43 -22.66
C ILE A 226 -6.25 -14.55 -23.58
N ASN A 227 -7.45 -14.54 -22.98
CA ASN A 227 -8.74 -14.60 -23.68
C ASN A 227 -8.82 -15.74 -24.71
N GLU A 228 -8.42 -16.93 -24.32
CA GLU A 228 -8.38 -18.10 -25.21
C GLU A 228 -9.74 -18.35 -25.87
N THR A 229 -9.82 -17.99 -27.15
CA THR A 229 -11.02 -18.15 -27.97
C THR A 229 -10.63 -18.45 -29.40
N SER A 230 -11.49 -19.18 -30.11
CA SER A 230 -11.27 -19.47 -31.52
C SER A 230 -11.34 -18.19 -32.34
N MET A 231 -10.42 -18.02 -33.28
CA MET A 231 -10.37 -16.88 -34.20
C MET A 231 -10.27 -17.40 -35.63
N TYR A 232 -10.84 -16.64 -36.57
CA TYR A 232 -10.71 -16.97 -37.99
C TYR A 232 -9.22 -16.93 -38.38
N PRO A 233 -8.64 -18.02 -38.93
CA PRO A 233 -7.20 -18.15 -39.10
C PRO A 233 -6.64 -17.29 -40.24
N ALA A 234 -7.49 -16.86 -41.18
CA ALA A 234 -7.07 -16.23 -42.43
C ALA A 234 -5.90 -17.02 -43.05
N SER A 235 -4.85 -16.34 -43.49
CA SER A 235 -3.69 -16.99 -44.11
C SER A 235 -2.79 -17.79 -43.14
N VAL A 236 -3.00 -17.73 -41.82
CA VAL A 236 -2.25 -18.58 -40.87
C VAL A 236 -2.54 -20.07 -41.10
N ILE A 237 -3.71 -20.40 -41.66
CA ILE A 237 -4.07 -21.79 -42.04
C ILE A 237 -3.06 -22.43 -42.98
N LYS A 238 -2.34 -21.63 -43.79
CA LYS A 238 -1.33 -22.08 -44.75
C LYS A 238 -0.19 -22.85 -44.08
N LEU A 239 0.13 -22.55 -42.81
CA LEU A 239 1.12 -23.31 -42.04
C LEU A 239 0.67 -24.76 -41.80
N PHE A 240 -0.64 -24.98 -41.61
CA PHE A 240 -1.20 -26.32 -41.41
C PHE A 240 -1.28 -27.09 -42.74
N VAL A 241 -1.55 -26.40 -43.86
CA VAL A 241 -1.45 -27.03 -45.20
C VAL A 241 -0.02 -27.42 -45.51
N MET A 242 0.97 -26.58 -45.19
CA MET A 242 2.38 -26.93 -45.32
C MET A 242 2.73 -28.18 -44.50
N GLU A 243 2.29 -28.25 -43.25
CA GLU A 243 2.49 -29.43 -42.39
C GLU A 243 1.87 -30.69 -43.02
N ALA A 244 0.63 -30.61 -43.50
CA ALA A 244 -0.05 -31.73 -44.15
C ALA A 244 0.64 -32.18 -45.45
N VAL A 245 1.21 -31.27 -46.24
CA VAL A 245 2.03 -31.61 -47.41
C VAL A 245 3.27 -32.41 -47.00
N TYR A 246 3.99 -31.96 -45.97
CA TYR A 246 5.16 -32.68 -45.47
C TYR A 246 4.80 -34.03 -44.85
N ALA A 247 3.68 -34.12 -44.14
CA ALA A 247 3.17 -35.39 -43.63
C ALA A 247 2.84 -36.36 -44.77
N GLY A 248 2.13 -35.89 -45.81
CA GLY A 248 1.84 -36.68 -47.01
C GLY A 248 3.09 -37.12 -47.77
N ALA A 249 4.14 -36.28 -47.78
CA ALA A 249 5.44 -36.65 -48.35
C ALA A 249 6.15 -37.74 -47.53
N ALA A 250 6.11 -37.66 -46.20
CA ALA A 250 6.65 -38.70 -45.33
C ALA A 250 5.94 -40.05 -45.54
N GLU A 251 4.64 -40.01 -45.83
CA GLU A 251 3.82 -41.18 -46.19
C GLU A 251 3.94 -41.60 -47.66
N LYS A 252 4.78 -40.92 -48.46
CA LYS A 252 4.95 -41.16 -49.91
C LYS A 252 3.68 -40.97 -50.76
N LYS A 253 2.69 -40.24 -50.25
CA LYS A 253 1.47 -39.86 -51.00
C LYS A 253 1.69 -38.64 -51.88
N ILE A 254 2.65 -37.78 -51.53
CA ILE A 254 3.00 -36.56 -52.25
C ILE A 254 4.49 -36.59 -52.59
N SER A 255 4.86 -36.22 -53.81
CA SER A 255 6.26 -36.07 -54.21
C SER A 255 6.69 -34.60 -54.07
N LEU A 256 7.70 -34.32 -53.25
CA LEU A 256 8.28 -32.98 -53.07
C LEU A 256 9.21 -32.61 -54.24
N ASN A 257 8.64 -32.53 -55.44
CA ASN A 257 9.35 -32.10 -56.64
C ASN A 257 9.46 -30.57 -56.72
N SER A 258 10.16 -30.06 -57.75
CA SER A 258 10.36 -28.61 -57.93
C SER A 258 9.05 -27.82 -58.00
N TYR A 259 7.98 -28.42 -58.54
CA TYR A 259 6.68 -27.76 -58.64
C TYR A 259 6.03 -27.61 -57.26
N VAL A 260 5.92 -28.70 -56.49
CA VAL A 260 5.36 -28.68 -55.13
C VAL A 260 6.18 -27.77 -54.21
N ASN A 261 7.51 -27.80 -54.30
CA ASN A 261 8.38 -26.89 -53.53
C ASN A 261 8.17 -25.42 -53.93
N GLY A 262 7.95 -25.12 -55.21
CA GLY A 262 7.63 -23.77 -55.67
C GLY A 262 6.29 -23.25 -55.14
N LEU A 263 5.28 -24.12 -55.06
CA LEU A 263 3.99 -23.79 -54.44
C LEU A 263 4.14 -23.56 -52.93
N LEU A 264 4.88 -24.42 -52.22
CA LEU A 264 5.15 -24.25 -50.78
C LEU A 264 5.87 -22.92 -50.49
N ASP A 265 6.90 -22.61 -51.27
CA ASP A 265 7.65 -21.37 -51.14
C ASP A 265 6.75 -20.14 -51.36
N SER A 266 5.98 -20.11 -52.44
CA SER A 266 5.05 -19.01 -52.75
C SER A 266 3.95 -18.86 -51.69
N MET A 267 3.37 -19.98 -51.23
CA MET A 267 2.34 -19.97 -50.20
C MET A 267 2.84 -19.41 -48.86
N ILE A 268 4.09 -19.68 -48.48
CA ILE A 268 4.63 -19.27 -47.17
C ILE A 268 5.30 -17.90 -47.22
N THR A 269 6.09 -17.61 -48.25
CA THR A 269 6.90 -16.39 -48.32
C THR A 269 6.09 -15.15 -48.71
N ILE A 270 5.15 -15.29 -49.65
CA ILE A 270 4.33 -14.18 -50.16
C ILE A 270 2.84 -14.38 -49.87
N SER A 271 2.47 -15.42 -49.11
CA SER A 271 1.08 -15.74 -48.78
C SER A 271 0.19 -15.93 -50.01
N ASP A 272 0.70 -16.54 -51.07
CA ASP A 272 -0.05 -16.72 -52.31
C ASP A 272 -1.28 -17.63 -52.11
N ASN A 273 -2.43 -17.20 -52.64
CA ASN A 273 -3.70 -17.91 -52.49
C ASN A 273 -3.88 -19.02 -53.52
N GLU A 274 -3.35 -18.86 -54.74
CA GLU A 274 -3.44 -19.90 -55.77
C GLU A 274 -2.59 -21.10 -55.41
N SER A 275 -1.37 -20.87 -54.93
CA SER A 275 -0.49 -21.91 -54.40
C SER A 275 -1.12 -22.66 -53.23
N TYR A 276 -1.81 -21.94 -52.33
CA TYR A 276 -2.59 -22.58 -51.28
C TYR A 276 -3.70 -23.47 -51.85
N ASN A 277 -4.50 -22.97 -52.81
CA ASN A 277 -5.58 -23.74 -53.41
C ASN A 277 -5.07 -25.01 -54.11
N GLU A 278 -3.95 -24.92 -54.85
CA GLU A 278 -3.33 -26.08 -55.50
C GLU A 278 -2.78 -27.10 -54.48
N LEU A 279 -2.18 -26.64 -53.39
CA LEU A 279 -1.68 -27.52 -52.34
C LEU A 279 -2.82 -28.19 -51.56
N VAL A 280 -3.92 -27.48 -51.28
CA VAL A 280 -5.12 -28.09 -50.66
C VAL A 280 -5.68 -29.20 -51.56
N ARG A 281 -5.77 -29.00 -52.88
CA ARG A 281 -6.18 -30.05 -53.82
C ARG A 281 -5.24 -31.25 -53.81
N THR A 282 -3.94 -30.98 -53.73
CA THR A 282 -2.90 -32.01 -53.69
C THR A 282 -2.98 -32.84 -52.41
N VAL A 283 -3.13 -32.19 -51.25
CA VAL A 283 -3.24 -32.86 -49.94
C VAL A 283 -4.56 -33.61 -49.79
N GLY A 284 -5.66 -32.96 -50.18
CA GLY A 284 -7.00 -33.55 -50.13
C GLY A 284 -7.27 -34.60 -51.21
N GLN A 285 -6.31 -34.85 -52.12
CA GLN A 285 -6.49 -35.70 -53.30
C GLN A 285 -7.76 -35.32 -54.12
N GLY A 286 -8.08 -34.02 -54.15
CA GLY A 286 -9.31 -33.49 -54.76
C GLY A 286 -10.53 -33.38 -53.84
N SER A 287 -10.47 -33.87 -52.59
CA SER A 287 -11.48 -33.62 -51.55
C SER A 287 -11.16 -32.37 -50.75
N PHE A 288 -12.16 -31.49 -50.59
CA PHE A 288 -12.09 -30.31 -49.71
C PHE A 288 -12.79 -30.52 -48.36
N ALA A 289 -13.30 -31.74 -48.14
CA ALA A 289 -13.97 -32.17 -46.90
C ALA A 289 -13.01 -32.98 -46.03
#